data_AF-A0A3M7P619-F1
#
_entry.id   AF-A0A3M7P619-F1
#
_cell.length_a   1.000
_cell.length_b   1.000
_cell.length_c   1.000
_cell.angle_alpha   90.00
_cell.angle_beta   90.00
_cell.angle_gamma   90.00
#
_symmetry.space_group_name_H-M   'P 1'
#
loop_
_entity.id
_entity.type
_entity.pdbx_description
1 polymer ?
#
loop_
_entity_poly.entity_id
_entity_poly.type
_entity_poly.pdbx_seq_one_letter_code
_entity_poly.pdbx_strand_id
1 'polypeptide(L)'
;MAVLKQTVNTWCTNTYECQDFNGLVCLNIGGKKACECPNKRYWNGFQCVNKLSNGESCSLDAECDHKVGLACYGECRCDGSRYWSGTSCELKKNHGDECSQTFQCKNNLGLFCLSGDCECMPLMFWSGTICELFDRSCKV
;
A
#
# COMPACT_ATOMS: atom_id res chain seq x y z
N MET A 1 12.69 20.56 -39.14
CA MET A 1 13.48 19.97 -38.04
C MET A 1 12.51 19.27 -37.10
N ALA A 2 12.68 17.96 -36.88
CA ALA A 2 11.93 17.26 -35.85
C ALA A 2 12.64 17.46 -34.51
N VAL A 3 11.92 17.93 -33.49
CA VAL A 3 12.44 18.00 -32.12
C VAL A 3 12.26 16.62 -31.51
N LEU A 4 13.36 15.99 -31.09
CA LEU A 4 13.31 14.72 -30.38
C LEU A 4 12.68 14.96 -29.00
N LYS A 5 11.51 14.36 -28.76
CA LYS A 5 10.84 14.43 -27.45
C LYS A 5 11.53 13.51 -26.44
N GLN A 6 11.66 13.97 -25.21
CA GLN A 6 12.35 13.28 -24.14
C GLN A 6 11.48 12.22 -23.45
N THR A 7 12.12 11.13 -22.98
CA THR A 7 11.47 9.96 -22.36
C THR A 7 11.24 10.15 -20.86
N VAL A 8 10.70 9.14 -20.17
CA VAL A 8 10.59 9.16 -18.70
C VAL A 8 11.95 9.36 -18.03
N ASN A 9 11.98 10.00 -16.85
CA ASN A 9 13.17 10.26 -16.03
C ASN A 9 14.25 11.16 -16.68
N THR A 10 13.95 11.89 -17.75
CA THR A 10 14.89 12.84 -18.36
C THR A 10 14.63 14.27 -17.92
N TRP A 11 15.69 15.09 -17.82
CA TRP A 11 15.60 16.48 -17.41
C TRP A 11 14.88 17.36 -18.44
N CYS A 12 13.90 18.13 -17.98
CA CYS A 12 13.09 19.02 -18.80
C CYS A 12 12.97 20.42 -18.19
N THR A 13 12.61 21.41 -18.99
CA THR A 13 12.19 22.73 -18.52
C THR A 13 10.68 22.93 -18.66
N ASN A 14 10.10 22.35 -19.72
CA ASN A 14 8.69 22.48 -20.09
C ASN A 14 8.09 21.13 -20.52
N THR A 15 6.78 20.97 -20.34
CA THR A 15 6.06 19.73 -20.68
C THR A 15 6.13 19.34 -22.15
N TYR A 16 6.16 20.29 -23.08
CA TYR A 16 6.19 20.00 -24.52
C TYR A 16 7.49 19.30 -24.99
N GLU A 17 8.54 19.36 -24.17
CA GLU A 17 9.82 18.68 -24.39
C GLU A 17 9.71 17.18 -24.13
N CYS A 18 8.80 16.76 -23.24
CA CYS A 18 8.53 15.37 -22.92
C CYS A 18 7.67 14.72 -24.00
N GLN A 19 7.66 13.38 -24.05
CA GLN A 19 6.67 12.61 -24.80
C GLN A 19 5.25 12.77 -24.18
N ASP A 20 4.70 13.98 -24.26
CA ASP A 20 3.38 14.39 -23.80
C ASP A 20 2.24 13.58 -24.45
N PHE A 21 2.43 13.13 -25.70
CA PHE A 21 1.56 12.19 -26.39
C PHE A 21 1.49 10.81 -25.71
N ASN A 22 2.52 10.44 -24.95
CA ASN A 22 2.52 9.27 -24.06
C ASN A 22 2.09 9.62 -22.63
N GLY A 23 1.60 10.84 -22.38
CA GLY A 23 1.10 11.30 -21.09
C GLY A 23 2.16 11.76 -20.09
N LEU A 24 3.42 11.91 -20.51
CA LEU A 24 4.48 12.49 -19.66
C LEU A 24 4.29 13.99 -19.50
N VAL A 25 4.61 14.50 -18.31
CA VAL A 25 4.61 15.93 -18.02
C VAL A 25 5.89 16.33 -17.28
N CYS A 26 6.30 17.59 -17.42
CA CYS A 26 7.53 18.06 -16.78
C CYS A 26 7.27 18.42 -15.31
N LEU A 27 7.64 17.53 -14.38
CA LEU A 27 7.37 17.64 -12.95
C LEU A 27 8.62 17.95 -12.15
N ASN A 28 8.46 18.69 -11.05
CA ASN A 28 9.54 18.88 -10.07
C ASN A 28 9.64 17.66 -9.15
N ILE A 29 10.72 16.90 -9.30
CA ILE A 29 11.07 15.73 -8.51
C ILE A 29 12.33 16.09 -7.71
N GLY A 30 12.21 16.22 -6.39
CA GLY A 30 13.38 16.43 -5.52
C GLY A 30 14.19 17.71 -5.81
N GLY A 31 13.53 18.78 -6.29
CA GLY A 31 14.18 20.06 -6.59
C GLY A 31 14.68 20.20 -8.02
N LYS A 32 14.48 19.21 -8.88
CA LYS A 32 14.80 19.26 -10.31
C LYS A 32 13.59 18.85 -11.15
N LYS A 33 13.49 19.40 -12.37
CA LYS A 33 12.38 19.08 -13.28
C LYS A 33 12.72 17.91 -14.20
N ALA A 34 11.89 16.87 -14.20
CA ALA A 34 12.03 15.71 -15.08
C ALA A 34 10.70 15.30 -15.71
N CYS A 35 10.78 14.68 -16.87
CA CYS A 35 9.63 14.10 -17.57
C CYS A 35 9.13 12.89 -16.79
N GLU A 36 7.95 13.01 -16.19
CA GLU A 36 7.39 11.99 -15.33
C GLU A 36 5.89 11.84 -15.55
N CYS A 37 5.34 10.70 -15.10
CA CYS A 37 3.90 10.52 -15.11
C CYS A 37 3.25 11.41 -14.05
N PRO A 38 2.13 12.09 -14.38
CA PRO A 38 1.40 12.89 -13.41
C PRO A 38 0.82 12.02 -12.30
N ASN A 39 0.34 12.68 -11.23
CA ASN A 39 -0.24 12.03 -10.06
C ASN A 39 -1.23 10.92 -10.42
N LYS A 40 -1.16 9.80 -9.70
CA LYS A 40 -1.97 8.57 -9.90
C LYS A 40 -1.70 7.83 -11.21
N ARG A 41 -0.61 8.13 -11.92
CA ARG A 41 -0.17 7.37 -13.10
C ARG A 41 1.23 6.81 -12.90
N TYR A 42 1.55 5.78 -13.66
CA TYR A 42 2.89 5.19 -13.74
C TYR A 42 3.26 4.92 -15.20
N TRP A 43 4.56 4.83 -15.47
CA TRP A 43 5.08 4.52 -16.80
C TRP A 43 5.12 3.01 -17.01
N ASN A 44 4.38 2.50 -18.00
CA ASN A 44 4.34 1.06 -18.30
C ASN A 44 5.38 0.60 -19.35
N GLY A 45 6.34 1.45 -19.69
CA GLY A 45 7.29 1.22 -20.79
C GLY A 45 6.91 1.92 -22.10
N PHE A 46 5.63 2.24 -22.29
CA PHE A 46 5.12 2.87 -23.53
C PHE A 46 4.40 4.19 -23.27
N GLN A 47 3.61 4.26 -22.21
CA GLN A 47 2.82 5.44 -21.85
C GLN A 47 2.52 5.49 -20.35
N CYS A 48 2.10 6.67 -19.89
CA CYS A 48 1.55 6.84 -18.55
C CYS A 48 0.15 6.25 -18.47
N VAL A 49 -0.03 5.24 -17.64
CA VAL A 49 -1.33 4.60 -17.36
C VAL A 49 -1.70 4.79 -15.90
N ASN A 50 -2.97 4.59 -15.55
CA ASN A 50 -3.42 4.75 -14.17
C ASN A 50 -2.75 3.73 -13.25
N LYS A 51 -2.42 4.16 -12.03
CA LYS A 51 -1.97 3.26 -10.97
C LYS A 51 -3.09 2.30 -10.56
N LEU A 52 -2.66 1.11 -10.20
CA LEU A 52 -3.50 0.00 -9.77
C LEU A 52 -3.98 0.20 -8.33
N SER A 53 -5.22 -0.21 -8.11
CA SER A 53 -5.97 -0.16 -6.87
C SER A 53 -5.80 -1.45 -6.07
N ASN A 54 -6.31 -1.48 -4.84
CA ASN A 54 -6.24 -2.65 -3.98
C ASN A 54 -6.90 -3.89 -4.64
N GLY A 55 -6.18 -5.01 -4.69
CA GLY A 55 -6.62 -6.29 -5.26
C GLY A 55 -6.36 -6.45 -6.77
N GLU A 56 -5.86 -5.43 -7.45
CA GLU A 56 -5.48 -5.57 -8.87
C GLU A 56 -4.11 -6.25 -8.99
N SER A 57 -3.98 -7.18 -9.95
CA SER A 57 -2.71 -7.89 -10.20
C SER A 57 -1.62 -6.95 -10.68
N CYS A 58 -0.42 -7.09 -10.14
CA CYS A 58 0.72 -6.23 -10.44
C CYS A 58 2.01 -7.03 -10.62
N SER A 59 2.96 -6.47 -11.35
CA SER A 59 4.32 -7.04 -11.48
C SER A 59 5.38 -6.21 -10.76
N LEU A 60 5.18 -4.90 -10.66
CA LEU A 60 6.11 -3.96 -10.04
C LEU A 60 5.38 -3.02 -9.07
N ASP A 61 6.09 -2.62 -7.99
CA ASP A 61 5.56 -1.67 -7.00
C ASP A 61 5.16 -0.32 -7.61
N ALA A 62 5.82 0.10 -8.68
CA ALA A 62 5.52 1.36 -9.37
C ALA A 62 4.07 1.41 -9.90
N GLU A 63 3.50 0.24 -10.19
CA GLU A 63 2.14 0.08 -10.71
C GLU A 63 1.08 0.43 -9.66
N CYS A 64 1.33 0.13 -8.38
CA CYS A 64 0.38 0.36 -7.30
C CYS A 64 0.35 1.82 -6.84
N ASP A 65 -0.76 2.25 -6.25
CA ASP A 65 -0.87 3.57 -5.64
C ASP A 65 -0.24 3.64 -4.23
N HIS A 66 1.06 3.94 -4.21
CA HIS A 66 1.82 4.15 -2.97
C HIS A 66 1.29 5.30 -2.10
N LYS A 67 0.53 6.26 -2.66
CA LYS A 67 0.01 7.39 -1.87
C LYS A 67 -1.03 6.94 -0.86
N VAL A 68 -1.73 5.85 -1.17
CA VAL A 68 -2.67 5.19 -0.27
C VAL A 68 -2.04 4.00 0.46
N GLY A 69 -0.72 3.83 0.35
CA GLY A 69 0.06 2.81 1.05
C GLY A 69 0.04 1.41 0.42
N LEU A 70 -0.35 1.29 -0.85
CA LEU A 70 -0.31 0.01 -1.56
C LEU A 70 1.09 -0.28 -2.10
N ALA A 71 1.47 -1.56 -2.06
CA ALA A 71 2.67 -2.11 -2.69
C ALA A 71 2.32 -3.42 -3.43
N CYS A 72 3.20 -3.85 -4.31
CA CYS A 72 2.98 -5.01 -5.15
C CYS A 72 3.50 -6.29 -4.50
N TYR A 73 2.61 -7.25 -4.29
CA TYR A 73 2.95 -8.59 -3.79
C TYR A 73 2.34 -9.68 -4.69
N GLY A 74 2.34 -9.44 -6.01
CA GLY A 74 1.54 -10.17 -7.02
C GLY A 74 0.15 -9.57 -7.25
N GLU A 75 -0.35 -8.87 -6.24
CA GLU A 75 -1.49 -7.96 -6.30
C GLU A 75 -1.16 -6.71 -5.48
N CYS A 76 -1.74 -5.58 -5.82
CA CYS A 76 -1.61 -4.36 -5.05
C CYS A 76 -2.37 -4.52 -3.74
N ARG A 77 -1.64 -4.55 -2.62
CA ARG A 77 -2.23 -4.68 -1.29
C ARG A 77 -1.40 -3.96 -0.25
N CYS A 78 -2.01 -3.77 0.92
CA CYS A 78 -1.31 -3.25 2.08
C CYS A 78 -0.22 -4.23 2.54
N ASP A 79 0.84 -3.69 3.14
CA ASP A 79 1.83 -4.52 3.81
C ASP A 79 1.20 -5.28 5.00
N GLY A 80 1.89 -6.32 5.49
CA GLY A 80 1.34 -7.22 6.52
C GLY A 80 0.96 -6.54 7.84
N SER A 81 1.55 -5.37 8.15
CA SER A 81 1.25 -4.58 9.36
C SER A 81 0.02 -3.67 9.22
N ARG A 82 -0.54 -3.59 8.01
CA ARG A 82 -1.66 -2.72 7.66
C ARG A 82 -2.86 -3.50 7.13
N TYR A 83 -4.01 -2.84 7.09
CA TYR A 83 -5.22 -3.32 6.44
C TYR A 83 -5.80 -2.26 5.51
N TRP A 84 -6.55 -2.70 4.49
CA TRP A 84 -7.25 -1.79 3.59
C TRP A 84 -8.56 -1.31 4.20
N SER A 85 -8.71 -0.01 4.43
CA SER A 85 -9.94 0.57 5.00
C SER A 85 -11.05 0.84 3.98
N GLY A 86 -10.81 0.53 2.70
CA GLY A 86 -11.66 0.96 1.58
C GLY A 86 -11.12 2.20 0.87
N THR A 87 -10.24 2.96 1.53
CA THR A 87 -9.66 4.19 0.96
C THR A 87 -8.13 4.25 1.05
N SER A 88 -7.55 3.71 2.12
CA SER A 88 -6.10 3.67 2.31
C SER A 88 -5.66 2.49 3.18
N CYS A 89 -4.36 2.23 3.19
CA CYS A 89 -3.74 1.25 4.07
C CYS A 89 -3.49 1.86 5.45
N GLU A 90 -4.27 1.40 6.42
CA GLU A 90 -4.22 1.82 7.83
C GLU A 90 -3.50 0.79 8.68
N LEU A 91 -2.90 1.23 9.79
CA LEU A 91 -2.21 0.32 10.71
C LEU A 91 -3.20 -0.66 11.34
N LYS A 92 -2.81 -1.93 11.45
CA LYS A 92 -3.58 -2.91 12.20
C LYS A 92 -3.65 -2.55 13.68
N LYS A 93 -4.83 -2.79 14.24
CA LYS A 93 -5.27 -2.46 15.58
C LYS A 93 -4.72 -3.43 16.61
N ASN A 94 -4.43 -2.91 17.79
CA ASN A 94 -3.89 -3.63 18.93
C ASN A 94 -5.00 -4.27 19.77
N HIS A 95 -4.61 -5.01 20.80
CA HIS A 95 -5.56 -5.57 21.75
C HIS A 95 -6.40 -4.47 22.42
N GLY A 96 -7.72 -4.65 22.43
CA GLY A 96 -8.70 -3.72 23.04
C GLY A 96 -9.06 -2.51 22.17
N ASP A 97 -8.49 -2.39 20.96
CA ASP A 97 -8.90 -1.36 20.01
C ASP A 97 -10.20 -1.77 19.30
N GLU A 98 -11.13 -0.83 19.13
CA GLU A 98 -12.40 -1.05 18.44
C GLU A 98 -12.19 -1.49 16.99
N CYS A 99 -12.93 -2.50 16.53
CA CYS A 99 -12.86 -3.04 15.19
C CYS A 99 -14.25 -3.40 14.66
N SER A 100 -14.37 -3.46 13.33
CA SER A 100 -15.57 -4.01 12.68
C SER A 100 -15.33 -5.34 11.98
N GLN A 101 -14.06 -5.66 11.68
CA GLN A 101 -13.67 -6.88 10.98
C GLN A 101 -12.32 -7.39 11.47
N THR A 102 -12.16 -8.71 11.50
CA THR A 102 -10.96 -9.39 12.02
C THR A 102 -9.67 -8.97 11.34
N PHE A 103 -9.68 -8.68 10.04
CA PHE A 103 -8.47 -8.27 9.33
C PHE A 103 -7.89 -6.93 9.80
N GLN A 104 -8.67 -6.13 10.54
CA GLN A 104 -8.22 -4.88 11.12
C GLN A 104 -7.29 -5.12 12.30
N CYS A 105 -7.40 -6.27 12.98
CA CYS A 105 -6.60 -6.61 14.13
C CYS A 105 -5.23 -7.19 13.73
N LYS A 106 -4.24 -7.06 14.61
CA LYS A 106 -2.92 -7.70 14.44
C LYS A 106 -3.02 -9.21 14.59
N ASN A 107 -3.38 -9.87 13.49
CA ASN A 107 -3.51 -11.32 13.39
C ASN A 107 -2.20 -12.08 13.68
N ASN A 108 -1.03 -11.45 13.46
CA ASN A 108 0.26 -12.01 13.85
C ASN A 108 0.45 -12.11 15.38
N LEU A 109 -0.39 -11.41 16.15
CA LEU A 109 -0.47 -11.51 17.61
C LEU A 109 -1.64 -12.40 18.08
N GLY A 110 -2.32 -13.09 17.16
CA GLY A 110 -3.48 -13.92 17.47
C GLY A 110 -4.76 -13.13 17.80
N LEU A 111 -4.83 -11.85 17.43
CA LEU A 111 -6.00 -11.00 17.68
C LEU A 111 -7.05 -11.14 16.58
N PHE A 112 -8.32 -11.16 17.00
CA PHE A 112 -9.51 -11.24 16.18
C PHE A 112 -10.51 -10.18 16.60
N CYS A 113 -11.38 -9.77 15.68
CA CYS A 113 -12.42 -8.81 16.03
C CYS A 113 -13.59 -9.55 16.69
N LEU A 114 -13.72 -9.42 18.00
CA LEU A 114 -14.73 -10.08 18.82
C LEU A 114 -15.51 -9.02 19.59
N SER A 115 -16.83 -9.08 19.52
CA SER A 115 -17.72 -8.12 20.20
C SER A 115 -17.48 -6.64 19.87
N GLY A 116 -16.78 -6.34 18.77
CA GLY A 116 -16.45 -4.98 18.37
C GLY A 116 -15.06 -4.53 18.80
N ASP A 117 -14.27 -5.36 19.47
CA ASP A 117 -12.90 -5.04 19.89
C ASP A 117 -11.91 -6.13 19.43
N CYS A 118 -10.65 -5.74 19.24
CA CYS A 118 -9.59 -6.68 18.92
C CYS A 118 -9.20 -7.48 20.16
N GLU A 119 -9.63 -8.73 20.24
CA GLU A 119 -9.41 -9.62 21.38
C GLU A 119 -8.76 -10.94 20.96
N CYS A 120 -8.28 -11.69 21.95
CA CYS A 120 -7.80 -13.04 21.73
C CYS A 120 -8.96 -14.01 21.45
N MET A 121 -8.72 -15.05 20.65
CA MET A 121 -9.72 -16.11 20.45
C MET A 121 -10.17 -16.74 21.77
N PRO A 122 -11.39 -17.32 21.83
CA PRO A 122 -11.81 -18.12 22.97
C PRO A 122 -10.76 -19.18 23.32
N LEU A 123 -10.49 -19.35 24.62
CA LEU A 123 -9.43 -20.22 25.19
C LEU A 123 -7.99 -19.68 25.13
N MET A 124 -7.82 -18.44 24.68
CA MET A 124 -6.55 -17.71 24.76
C MET A 124 -6.67 -16.54 25.75
N PHE A 125 -5.54 -16.06 26.27
CA PHE A 125 -5.46 -14.83 27.06
C PHE A 125 -4.39 -13.91 26.50
N TRP A 126 -4.53 -12.62 26.78
CA TRP A 126 -3.53 -11.62 26.38
C TRP A 126 -2.35 -11.62 27.36
N SER A 127 -1.15 -11.98 26.92
CA SER A 127 0.06 -11.99 27.77
C SER A 127 0.72 -10.61 27.94
N GLY A 128 0.14 -9.57 27.32
CA GLY A 128 0.75 -8.24 27.21
C GLY A 128 1.44 -8.01 25.86
N THR A 129 1.73 -9.07 25.12
CA THR A 129 2.42 -8.98 23.81
C THR A 129 1.76 -9.82 22.71
N ILE A 130 1.23 -10.99 23.05
CA ILE A 130 0.61 -11.92 22.11
C ILE A 130 -0.52 -12.67 22.81
N CYS A 131 -1.47 -13.18 22.04
CA CYS A 131 -2.46 -14.13 22.55
C CYS A 131 -1.82 -15.49 22.76
N GLU A 132 -1.91 -16.02 23.98
CA GLU A 132 -1.35 -17.31 24.38
C GLU A 132 -2.46 -18.26 24.81
N LEU A 133 -2.29 -19.56 24.54
CA LEU A 133 -3.22 -20.58 25.04
C LEU A 133 -3.12 -20.68 26.56
N PHE A 134 -4.24 -20.96 27.22
CA PHE A 134 -4.19 -21.45 28.60
C PHE A 134 -3.41 -22.76 28.65
N ASP A 135 -2.14 -22.70 29.07
CA ASP A 135 -1.42 -23.91 29.43
C ASP A 135 -2.02 -24.44 30.74
N ARG A 136 -2.90 -25.44 30.62
CA ARG A 136 -3.38 -26.24 31.76
C ARG A 136 -2.31 -27.21 32.25
N SER A 137 -1.05 -26.81 32.29
CA SER A 137 -0.06 -27.37 33.19
C SER A 137 -0.39 -26.95 34.63
N CYS A 138 -1.58 -27.32 35.13
CA CYS A 138 -1.85 -27.40 36.55
C CYS A 138 -0.84 -28.40 37.11
N LYS A 139 0.25 -27.90 37.71
CA LYS A 139 1.01 -28.68 38.68
C LYS A 139 0.04 -29.04 39.80
N VAL A 140 -0.42 -30.29 39.78
CA VAL A 140 -1.14 -30.95 40.89
C VAL A 140 -0.21 -31.05 42.08
#